data_AF-A0A6L5QIR3-F1
#
_entry.id   AF-A0A6L5QIR3-F1
#
_cell.length_a   1.000
_cell.length_b   1.000
_cell.length_c   1.000
_cell.angle_alpha   90.00
_cell.angle_beta   90.00
_cell.angle_gamma   90.00
#
_symmetry.space_group_name_H-M   'P 1'
#
loop_
_entity.id
_entity.type
_entity.pdbx_description
1 polymer ?
#
loop_
_entity_poly.entity_id
_entity_poly.type
_entity_poly.pdbx_seq_one_letter_code
_entity_poly.pdbx_strand_id
1 'polypeptide(L)'
;MNLAEMLAPAPADNVDDRHAQILALLKNGRINLAHETWRAELASGKHSFQWAQFELERAMERGDFPLMEQLGKLLAYRWRSPWYPQQTDENELLPRVPRDFLTVSKLRHDAGQFAYLRSLNLLPPQFDAIIQTYRDLAGHLHEEDRKVLSGAERALIGNVYNRIVHLPEVGRVERALSPNWSPREIEERFLDRGEGLVVIDDFLTPQALAGLHRFAMQATVWTGIRYAFGRFGAFFQDGFNCALLLQVAEELKAALPRVITPRYPLRQIWGFKNAGDLPADVNLHADFAAVNVNFWLTPDACNLDPATGGMKIYDVDAPQTWDFHTYNGRTDIIKAFLRENHAQETYVPYRQNRCVMFNSDLFHGTHEVHFKPGFENHRINVTMLYGHRENDELHRTLTSRPDLESRWGRQTSAWRSHAFSRHRA
;
A
#
# COMPACT_ATOMS: atom_id res chain seq x y z
N MET A 1 -8.22 50.35 19.21
CA MET A 1 -7.28 49.57 18.39
C MET A 1 -6.50 50.56 17.54
N ASN A 2 -5.21 50.70 17.80
CA ASN A 2 -4.36 51.70 17.12
C ASN A 2 -3.84 51.12 15.78
N LEU A 3 -3.56 51.97 14.79
CA LEU A 3 -3.11 51.57 13.44
C LEU A 3 -1.88 50.63 13.45
N ALA A 4 -1.04 50.71 14.48
CA ALA A 4 0.11 49.81 14.72
C ALA A 4 -0.28 48.40 15.19
N GLU A 5 -1.45 48.21 15.82
CA GLU A 5 -1.98 46.87 16.16
C GLU A 5 -2.62 46.21 14.94
N MET A 6 -3.13 46.99 13.99
CA MET A 6 -3.66 46.52 12.70
C MET A 6 -2.54 46.20 11.68
N LEU A 7 -1.35 46.76 11.89
CA LEU A 7 -0.17 46.58 11.03
C LEU A 7 0.92 45.72 11.67
N ALA A 8 0.63 45.08 12.81
CA ALA A 8 1.53 44.10 13.39
C ALA A 8 1.75 42.98 12.36
N PRO A 9 3.01 42.64 12.00
CA PRO A 9 3.24 41.48 11.16
C PRO A 9 2.60 40.27 11.84
N ALA A 10 1.86 39.46 11.07
CA ALA A 10 1.35 38.19 11.57
C ALA A 10 2.49 37.45 12.28
N PRO A 11 2.27 36.87 13.48
CA PRO A 11 3.32 36.14 14.18
C PRO A 11 3.97 35.16 13.19
N ALA A 12 5.30 35.13 13.17
CA ALA A 12 6.05 34.26 12.28
C ALA A 12 5.43 32.87 12.33
N ASP A 13 4.98 32.38 11.17
CA ASP A 13 4.21 31.16 11.04
C ASP A 13 5.11 29.97 11.41
N ASN A 14 5.22 29.67 12.71
CA ASN A 14 6.18 28.69 13.21
C ASN A 14 5.64 27.28 12.97
N VAL A 15 5.94 26.77 11.78
CA VAL A 15 5.61 25.42 11.32
C VAL A 15 6.08 24.35 12.33
N ASP A 16 7.26 24.54 12.94
CA ASP A 16 7.82 23.58 13.90
C ASP A 16 7.01 23.52 15.21
N ASP A 17 6.51 24.67 15.70
CA ASP A 17 5.63 24.71 16.87
C ASP A 17 4.30 23.98 16.59
N ARG A 18 3.77 24.10 15.36
CA ARG A 18 2.55 23.40 14.96
C ARG A 18 2.76 21.91 14.77
N HIS A 19 3.90 21.48 14.23
CA HIS A 19 4.26 20.06 14.13
C HIS A 19 4.31 19.41 15.52
N ALA A 20 4.98 20.07 16.48
CA ALA A 20 5.01 19.62 17.86
C ALA A 20 3.61 19.58 18.50
N GLN A 21 2.79 20.60 18.24
CA GLN A 21 1.40 20.66 18.69
C GLN A 21 0.55 19.51 18.12
N ILE A 22 0.65 19.23 16.82
CA ILE A 22 -0.08 18.12 16.17
C ILE A 22 0.28 16.79 16.83
N LEU A 23 1.58 16.49 17.02
CA LEU A 23 1.99 15.24 17.68
C LEU A 23 1.47 15.14 19.12
N ALA A 24 1.51 16.24 19.88
CA ALA A 24 0.97 16.26 21.23
C ALA A 24 -0.54 16.02 21.24
N LEU A 25 -1.28 16.63 20.31
CA LEU A 25 -2.72 16.42 20.18
C LEU A 25 -3.05 14.96 19.80
N LEU A 26 -2.33 14.37 18.85
CA LEU A 26 -2.51 12.97 18.45
C LEU A 26 -2.26 12.01 19.61
N LYS A 27 -1.14 12.17 20.33
CA LYS A 27 -0.79 11.33 21.48
C LYS A 27 -1.78 11.42 22.64
N ASN A 28 -2.40 12.59 22.81
CA ASN A 28 -3.42 12.82 23.83
C ASN A 28 -4.85 12.48 23.35
N GLY A 29 -5.00 11.85 22.18
CA GLY A 29 -6.31 11.47 21.63
C GLY A 29 -7.18 12.64 21.18
N ARG A 30 -6.62 13.85 21.03
CA ARG A 30 -7.32 15.06 20.60
C ARG A 30 -7.35 15.16 19.06
N ILE A 31 -7.91 14.14 18.42
CA ILE A 31 -7.80 13.92 16.95
C ILE A 31 -8.42 15.05 16.13
N ASN A 32 -9.60 15.55 16.50
CA ASN A 32 -10.26 16.63 15.76
C ASN A 32 -9.43 17.91 15.74
N LEU A 33 -8.84 18.29 16.88
CA LEU A 33 -7.95 19.44 16.97
C LEU A 33 -6.67 19.23 16.15
N ALA A 34 -6.09 18.03 16.18
CA ALA A 34 -4.93 17.71 15.35
C ALA A 34 -5.24 17.84 13.86
N HIS A 35 -6.43 17.38 13.43
CA HIS A 35 -6.89 17.52 12.04
C HIS A 35 -7.14 18.98 11.66
N GLU A 36 -7.72 19.79 12.54
CA GLU A 36 -7.90 21.23 12.33
C GLU A 36 -6.54 21.93 12.18
N THR A 37 -5.58 21.66 13.05
CA THR A 37 -4.22 22.19 12.94
C THR A 37 -3.53 21.72 11.65
N TRP A 38 -3.71 20.46 11.26
CA TRP A 38 -3.17 19.92 10.01
C TRP A 38 -3.77 20.57 8.76
N ARG A 39 -5.03 20.99 8.78
CA ARG A 39 -5.63 21.70 7.64
C ARG A 39 -4.92 23.02 7.35
N ALA A 40 -4.49 23.74 8.39
CA ALA A 40 -3.68 24.95 8.22
C ALA A 40 -2.31 24.64 7.57
N GLU A 41 -1.74 23.46 7.85
CA GLU A 41 -0.48 23.01 7.27
C GLU A 41 -0.57 22.66 5.78
N LEU A 42 -1.76 22.42 5.21
CA LEU A 42 -1.91 22.10 3.79
C LEU A 42 -1.40 23.24 2.89
N ALA A 43 -1.42 24.49 3.38
CA ALA A 43 -0.86 25.65 2.68
C ALA A 43 0.68 25.66 2.65
N SER A 44 1.35 25.06 3.65
CA SER A 44 2.81 24.97 3.73
C SER A 44 3.42 23.96 2.73
N GLY A 45 2.58 23.09 2.16
CA GLY A 45 2.94 22.21 1.06
C GLY A 45 3.89 21.07 1.46
N LYS A 46 4.95 20.89 0.67
CA LYS A 46 5.79 19.67 0.69
C LYS A 46 6.46 19.39 2.04
N HIS A 47 6.81 20.44 2.80
CA HIS A 47 7.53 20.31 4.06
C HIS A 47 6.74 19.50 5.11
N SER A 48 5.49 19.85 5.36
CA SER A 48 4.69 19.20 6.40
C SER A 48 4.31 17.77 6.05
N PHE A 49 4.15 17.44 4.76
CA PHE A 49 4.01 16.05 4.32
C PHE A 49 5.28 15.22 4.55
N GLN A 50 6.47 15.80 4.35
CA GLN A 50 7.74 15.11 4.63
C GLN A 50 7.92 14.86 6.13
N TRP A 51 7.58 15.85 6.96
CA TRP A 51 7.58 15.69 8.41
C TRP A 51 6.61 14.59 8.87
N ALA A 52 5.35 14.62 8.41
CA ALA A 52 4.36 13.62 8.82
C ALA A 52 4.75 12.20 8.36
N GLN A 53 5.35 12.09 7.18
CA GLN A 53 5.91 10.82 6.68
C GLN A 53 7.05 10.33 7.58
N PHE A 54 7.96 11.21 7.98
CA PHE A 54 9.07 10.88 8.88
C PHE A 54 8.56 10.43 10.25
N GLU A 55 7.58 11.11 10.83
CA GLU A 55 6.99 10.70 12.12
C GLU A 55 6.19 9.40 12.00
N LEU A 56 5.54 9.14 10.85
CA LEU A 56 4.89 7.86 10.60
C LEU A 56 5.92 6.71 10.60
N GLU A 57 7.06 6.91 9.92
CA GLU A 57 8.15 5.92 9.90
C GLU A 57 8.71 5.66 11.30
N ARG A 58 8.83 6.69 12.15
CA ARG A 58 9.24 6.52 13.55
C ARG A 58 8.20 5.79 14.39
N ALA A 59 6.91 6.06 14.17
CA ALA A 59 5.83 5.36 14.84
C ALA A 59 5.83 3.88 14.45
N MET A 60 6.02 3.58 13.17
CA MET A 60 6.24 2.24 12.61
C MET A 60 7.43 1.52 13.28
N GLU A 61 8.60 2.18 13.37
CA GLU A 61 9.79 1.65 14.04
C GLU A 61 9.56 1.29 15.51
N ARG A 62 8.77 2.10 16.21
CA ARG A 62 8.44 1.89 17.62
C ARG A 62 7.32 0.88 17.84
N GLY A 63 6.57 0.53 16.79
CA GLY A 63 5.33 -0.23 16.91
C GLY A 63 4.23 0.55 17.65
N ASP A 64 4.19 1.87 17.50
CA ASP A 64 3.15 2.75 18.06
C ASP A 64 1.91 2.76 17.15
N PHE A 65 1.16 1.65 17.16
CA PHE A 65 0.00 1.45 16.30
C PHE A 65 -1.06 2.56 16.39
N PRO A 66 -1.42 3.09 17.58
CA PRO A 66 -2.35 4.22 17.67
C PRO A 66 -1.85 5.47 16.94
N LEU A 67 -0.57 5.84 17.12
CA LEU A 67 0.00 7.00 16.44
C LEU A 67 0.13 6.77 14.92
N MET A 68 0.50 5.56 14.51
CA MET A 68 0.55 5.17 13.09
C MET A 68 -0.80 5.38 12.41
N GLU A 69 -1.90 4.95 13.05
CA GLU A 69 -3.25 5.13 12.51
C GLU A 69 -3.54 6.59 12.20
N GLN A 70 -3.25 7.48 13.16
CA GLN A 70 -3.59 8.89 13.03
C GLN A 70 -2.69 9.61 12.02
N LEU A 71 -1.38 9.35 12.04
CA LEU A 71 -0.44 9.93 11.07
C LEU A 71 -0.76 9.47 9.64
N GLY A 72 -1.15 8.20 9.45
CA GLY A 72 -1.61 7.71 8.15
C GLY A 72 -2.87 8.44 7.66
N LYS A 73 -3.84 8.70 8.54
CA LYS A 73 -5.06 9.49 8.22
C LYS A 73 -4.72 10.94 7.86
N LEU A 74 -3.77 11.57 8.54
CA LEU A 74 -3.31 12.92 8.21
C LEU A 74 -2.62 12.96 6.83
N LEU A 75 -1.72 12.01 6.55
CA LEU A 75 -1.04 11.93 5.25
C LEU A 75 -2.01 11.70 4.09
N ALA A 76 -3.04 10.87 4.30
CA ALA A 76 -4.07 10.60 3.31
C ALA A 76 -4.84 11.86 2.89
N TYR A 77 -4.86 12.92 3.71
CA TYR A 77 -5.53 14.19 3.41
C TYR A 77 -5.01 14.86 2.14
N ARG A 78 -3.77 14.56 1.71
CA ARG A 78 -3.22 15.02 0.41
C ARG A 78 -4.02 14.52 -0.80
N TRP A 79 -4.74 13.42 -0.63
CA TRP A 79 -5.57 12.81 -1.66
C TRP A 79 -7.04 13.17 -1.52
N ARG A 80 -7.44 14.02 -0.58
CA ARG A 80 -8.86 14.32 -0.37
C ARG A 80 -9.54 14.84 -1.65
N SER A 81 -10.81 14.53 -1.79
CA SER A 81 -11.74 15.23 -2.67
C SER A 81 -12.62 16.18 -1.84
N PRO A 82 -13.51 16.96 -2.48
CA PRO A 82 -14.53 17.73 -1.77
C PRO A 82 -15.50 16.87 -0.93
N TRP A 83 -15.48 15.53 -1.05
CA TRP A 83 -16.35 14.61 -0.29
C TRP A 83 -15.66 13.96 0.92
N TYR A 84 -14.35 14.17 1.09
CA TYR A 84 -13.58 13.54 2.16
C TYR A 84 -12.82 14.57 3.01
N PRO A 85 -12.79 14.40 4.36
CA PRO A 85 -13.48 13.39 5.17
C PRO A 85 -14.97 13.68 5.38
N GLN A 86 -15.37 14.91 5.08
CA GLN A 86 -16.74 15.37 5.04
C GLN A 86 -16.88 16.22 3.79
N GLN A 87 -18.13 16.45 3.35
CA GLN A 87 -18.37 17.34 2.23
C GLN A 87 -17.95 18.77 2.61
N THR A 88 -17.06 19.36 1.83
CA THR A 88 -16.57 20.72 2.02
C THR A 88 -17.13 21.65 0.94
N ASP A 89 -17.16 22.95 1.21
CA ASP A 89 -17.61 23.95 0.24
C ASP A 89 -16.76 23.89 -1.04
N GLU A 90 -17.40 24.16 -2.18
CA GLU A 90 -16.74 24.13 -3.51
C GLU A 90 -15.55 25.10 -3.63
N ASN A 91 -15.49 26.12 -2.77
CA ASN A 91 -14.45 27.14 -2.75
C ASN A 91 -13.18 26.73 -1.97
N GLU A 92 -13.18 25.59 -1.28
CA GLU A 92 -12.00 25.14 -0.54
C GLU A 92 -10.93 24.60 -1.50
N LEU A 93 -9.72 25.15 -1.42
CA LEU A 93 -8.61 24.70 -2.27
C LEU A 93 -8.23 23.25 -1.94
N LEU A 94 -8.29 22.40 -2.96
CA LEU A 94 -7.84 21.02 -2.85
C LEU A 94 -6.31 20.94 -2.95
N PRO A 95 -5.66 20.06 -2.17
CA PRO A 95 -4.24 19.77 -2.35
C PRO A 95 -3.98 19.32 -3.78
N ARG A 96 -2.86 19.74 -4.38
CA ARG A 96 -2.47 19.26 -5.70
C ARG A 96 -2.24 17.75 -5.65
N VAL A 97 -2.93 16.99 -6.51
CA VAL A 97 -2.73 15.54 -6.60
C VAL A 97 -1.30 15.28 -7.08
N PRO A 98 -0.55 14.36 -6.45
CA PRO A 98 0.83 14.05 -6.85
C PRO A 98 0.98 13.51 -8.28
N ARG A 99 -0.11 13.11 -8.95
CA ARG A 99 -0.10 12.49 -10.28
C ARG A 99 -1.18 13.10 -11.17
N ASP A 100 -0.73 13.78 -12.23
CA ASP A 100 -1.57 14.48 -13.22
C ASP A 100 -1.78 13.64 -14.50
N PHE A 101 -1.78 12.30 -14.38
CA PHE A 101 -1.96 11.40 -15.53
C PHE A 101 -3.33 10.73 -15.51
N LEU A 102 -3.97 10.73 -16.67
CA LEU A 102 -5.15 9.93 -16.98
C LEU A 102 -4.72 8.54 -17.46
N THR A 103 -5.37 7.49 -16.96
CA THR A 103 -5.31 6.15 -17.56
C THR A 103 -6.72 5.60 -17.78
N VAL A 104 -6.93 4.91 -18.90
CA VAL A 104 -8.22 4.27 -19.19
C VAL A 104 -8.60 3.25 -18.13
N SER A 105 -7.63 2.48 -17.65
CA SER A 105 -7.82 1.54 -16.55
C SER A 105 -8.38 2.20 -15.29
N LYS A 106 -7.88 3.38 -14.91
CA LYS A 106 -8.34 4.10 -13.72
C LYS A 106 -9.75 4.65 -13.90
N LEU A 107 -10.08 5.18 -15.07
CA LEU A 107 -11.44 5.64 -15.38
C LEU A 107 -12.46 4.50 -15.26
N ARG A 108 -12.16 3.35 -15.87
CA ARG A 108 -13.02 2.14 -15.79
C ARG A 108 -13.15 1.63 -14.35
N HIS A 109 -12.02 1.55 -13.63
CA HIS A 109 -12.00 1.15 -12.22
C HIS A 109 -12.88 2.07 -11.37
N ASP A 110 -12.70 3.38 -11.49
CA ASP A 110 -13.43 4.35 -10.67
C ASP A 110 -14.92 4.40 -11.03
N ALA A 111 -15.27 4.31 -12.31
CA ALA A 111 -16.67 4.19 -12.72
C ALA A 111 -17.34 2.95 -12.11
N GLY A 112 -16.63 1.81 -12.07
CA GLY A 112 -17.07 0.59 -11.39
C GLY A 112 -17.18 0.76 -9.88
N GLN A 113 -16.17 1.37 -9.24
CA GLN A 113 -16.16 1.60 -7.79
C GLN A 113 -17.27 2.56 -7.36
N PHE A 114 -17.47 3.65 -8.09
CA PHE A 114 -18.53 4.61 -7.80
C PHE A 114 -19.91 3.99 -8.03
N ALA A 115 -20.10 3.19 -9.08
CA ALA A 115 -21.36 2.46 -9.27
C ALA A 115 -21.64 1.48 -8.13
N TYR A 116 -20.62 0.75 -7.66
CA TYR A 116 -20.74 -0.13 -6.49
C TYR A 116 -21.12 0.67 -5.23
N LEU A 117 -20.42 1.76 -4.93
CA LEU A 117 -20.74 2.62 -3.80
C LEU A 117 -22.13 3.28 -3.91
N ARG A 118 -22.57 3.64 -5.13
CA ARG A 118 -23.92 4.14 -5.41
C ARG A 118 -24.98 3.09 -5.10
N SER A 119 -24.76 1.83 -5.47
CA SER A 119 -25.67 0.71 -5.17
C SER A 119 -25.85 0.47 -3.67
N LEU A 120 -24.83 0.83 -2.88
CA LEU A 120 -24.84 0.77 -1.41
C LEU A 120 -25.37 2.04 -0.74
N ASN A 121 -25.79 3.05 -1.50
CA ASN A 121 -26.17 4.38 -1.01
C ASN A 121 -25.06 5.11 -0.23
N LEU A 122 -23.79 4.79 -0.51
CA LEU A 122 -22.62 5.44 0.11
C LEU A 122 -22.14 6.67 -0.68
N LEU A 123 -22.69 6.90 -1.89
CA LEU A 123 -22.47 8.10 -2.68
C LEU A 123 -23.81 8.72 -3.11
N PRO A 124 -23.88 10.06 -3.22
CA PRO A 124 -25.08 10.77 -3.65
C PRO A 124 -25.39 10.56 -5.15
N PRO A 125 -26.65 10.75 -5.59
CA PRO A 125 -27.08 10.58 -6.98
C PRO A 125 -26.29 11.36 -8.03
N GLN A 126 -25.68 12.50 -7.67
CA GLN A 126 -24.84 13.28 -8.58
C GLN A 126 -23.63 12.51 -9.15
N PHE A 127 -23.20 11.42 -8.50
CA PHE A 127 -22.16 10.55 -9.06
C PHE A 127 -22.62 9.77 -10.29
N ASP A 128 -23.93 9.66 -10.56
CA ASP A 128 -24.44 8.96 -11.74
C ASP A 128 -23.96 9.65 -13.03
N ALA A 129 -23.90 10.99 -13.03
CA ALA A 129 -23.32 11.77 -14.13
C ALA A 129 -21.79 11.58 -14.24
N ILE A 130 -21.07 11.56 -13.11
CA ILE A 130 -19.61 11.35 -13.09
C ILE A 130 -19.25 9.96 -13.64
N ILE A 131 -20.00 8.92 -13.22
CA ILE A 131 -19.85 7.54 -13.69
C ILE A 131 -20.03 7.49 -15.21
N GLN A 132 -21.07 8.13 -15.74
CA GLN A 132 -21.33 8.16 -17.17
C GLN A 132 -20.19 8.86 -17.93
N THR A 133 -19.76 10.03 -17.46
CA THR A 133 -18.60 10.75 -18.02
C THR A 133 -17.34 9.90 -18.06
N TYR A 134 -17.06 9.13 -17.01
CA TYR A 134 -15.86 8.27 -16.96
C TYR A 134 -15.95 7.10 -17.95
N ARG A 135 -17.14 6.51 -18.10
CA ARG A 135 -17.40 5.44 -19.08
C ARG A 135 -17.27 5.96 -20.50
N ASP A 136 -17.87 7.10 -20.80
CA ASP A 136 -17.80 7.72 -22.12
C ASP A 136 -16.35 8.06 -22.46
N LEU A 137 -15.63 8.73 -21.56
CA LEU A 137 -14.22 9.08 -21.79
C LEU A 137 -13.35 7.83 -21.98
N ALA A 138 -13.56 6.78 -21.19
CA ALA A 138 -12.84 5.51 -21.34
C ALA A 138 -13.19 4.76 -22.63
N GLY A 139 -14.37 4.99 -23.22
CA GLY A 139 -14.80 4.41 -24.50
C GLY A 139 -14.20 5.09 -25.72
N HIS A 140 -13.78 6.35 -25.60
CA HIS A 140 -13.17 7.12 -26.70
C HIS A 140 -11.63 7.03 -26.74
N LEU A 141 -11.01 6.35 -25.78
CA LEU A 141 -9.55 6.22 -25.65
C LEU A 141 -9.11 4.78 -25.92
N HIS A 142 -7.88 4.59 -26.39
CA HIS A 142 -7.28 3.27 -26.51
C HIS A 142 -6.91 2.72 -25.12
N GLU A 143 -6.98 1.40 -24.95
CA GLU A 143 -6.85 0.76 -23.63
C GLU A 143 -5.50 1.04 -22.92
N GLU A 144 -4.43 1.22 -23.70
CA GLU A 144 -3.10 1.52 -23.21
C GLU A 144 -2.84 3.03 -23.04
N ASP A 145 -3.81 3.88 -23.34
CA ASP A 145 -3.63 5.33 -23.30
C ASP A 145 -3.30 5.81 -21.88
N ARG A 146 -2.14 6.44 -21.81
CA ARG A 146 -1.69 7.21 -20.65
C ARG A 146 -1.29 8.60 -21.12
N LYS A 147 -1.99 9.62 -20.64
CA LYS A 147 -1.71 11.00 -21.03
C LYS A 147 -1.77 11.96 -19.85
N VAL A 148 -1.07 13.07 -20.00
CA VAL A 148 -1.21 14.22 -19.09
C VAL A 148 -2.59 14.81 -19.31
N LEU A 149 -3.29 15.09 -18.21
CA LEU A 149 -4.63 15.68 -18.25
C LEU A 149 -4.62 17.10 -18.84
N SER A 150 -5.37 17.30 -19.92
CA SER A 150 -5.65 18.64 -20.47
C SER A 150 -6.56 19.44 -19.54
N GLY A 151 -6.61 20.78 -19.70
CA GLY A 151 -7.52 21.61 -18.90
C GLY A 151 -8.99 21.22 -19.07
N ALA A 152 -9.41 20.88 -20.29
CA ALA A 152 -10.76 20.41 -20.59
C ALA A 152 -11.06 19.05 -19.93
N GLU A 153 -10.09 18.12 -19.95
CA GLU A 153 -10.25 16.81 -19.30
C GLU A 153 -10.30 16.93 -17.79
N ARG A 154 -9.50 17.82 -17.18
CA ARG A 154 -9.57 18.12 -15.74
C ARG A 154 -10.94 18.65 -15.35
N ALA A 155 -11.50 19.56 -16.16
CA ALA A 155 -12.85 20.06 -15.93
C ALA A 155 -13.90 18.95 -16.07
N LEU A 156 -13.72 18.05 -17.04
CA LEU A 156 -14.66 16.96 -17.33
C LEU A 156 -14.68 15.86 -16.25
N ILE A 157 -13.52 15.38 -15.81
CA ILE A 157 -13.44 14.29 -14.81
C ILE A 157 -13.63 14.78 -13.36
N GLY A 158 -13.64 16.11 -13.19
CA GLY A 158 -13.90 16.79 -11.94
C GLY A 158 -12.85 16.59 -10.85
N ASN A 159 -13.21 17.03 -9.65
CA ASN A 159 -12.35 17.02 -8.46
C ASN A 159 -12.35 15.68 -7.69
N VAL A 160 -12.67 14.58 -8.37
CA VAL A 160 -12.77 13.23 -7.78
C VAL A 160 -11.81 12.23 -8.40
N TYR A 161 -11.28 12.49 -9.59
CA TYR A 161 -10.34 11.57 -10.25
C TYR A 161 -9.09 11.37 -9.40
N ASN A 162 -8.76 10.10 -9.14
CA ASN A 162 -7.56 9.72 -8.38
C ASN A 162 -7.48 10.37 -6.99
N ARG A 163 -8.64 10.64 -6.36
CA ARG A 163 -8.77 11.20 -5.01
C ARG A 163 -9.64 10.31 -4.13
N ILE A 164 -9.55 10.54 -2.83
CA ILE A 164 -10.40 9.91 -1.82
C ILE A 164 -11.76 10.61 -1.82
N VAL A 165 -12.78 9.90 -2.28
CA VAL A 165 -14.20 10.27 -2.21
C VAL A 165 -14.88 9.58 -1.03
N HIS A 166 -14.55 8.31 -0.79
CA HIS A 166 -15.11 7.53 0.30
C HIS A 166 -14.03 6.71 0.97
N LEU A 167 -14.01 6.75 2.31
CA LEU A 167 -13.13 5.94 3.14
C LEU A 167 -14.00 5.30 4.24
N PRO A 168 -14.26 3.98 4.18
CA PRO A 168 -15.11 3.33 5.17
C PRO A 168 -14.40 3.21 6.51
N GLU A 169 -15.13 3.41 7.60
CA GLU A 169 -14.63 3.07 8.93
C GLU A 169 -14.71 1.56 9.15
N VAL A 170 -13.54 0.94 9.36
CA VAL A 170 -13.42 -0.47 9.71
C VAL A 170 -12.63 -0.56 11.01
N GLY A 171 -13.38 -0.70 12.10
CA GLY A 171 -12.88 -0.81 13.46
C GLY A 171 -12.23 -2.16 13.76
N ARG A 172 -11.60 -2.23 14.93
CA ARG A 172 -11.05 -3.47 15.47
C ARG A 172 -12.18 -4.48 15.75
N VAL A 173 -11.84 -5.75 15.68
CA VAL A 173 -12.69 -6.88 16.04
C VAL A 173 -12.17 -7.55 17.32
N GLU A 174 -12.88 -8.52 17.88
CA GLU A 174 -12.42 -9.26 19.06
C GLU A 174 -11.06 -9.94 18.81
N ARG A 175 -10.92 -10.58 17.65
CA ARG A 175 -9.69 -11.22 17.18
C ARG A 175 -9.61 -11.18 15.67
N ALA A 176 -8.50 -10.69 15.12
CA ALA A 176 -8.31 -10.62 13.67
C ALA A 176 -7.74 -11.91 13.09
N LEU A 177 -6.75 -12.50 13.75
CA LEU A 177 -6.11 -13.75 13.35
C LEU A 177 -6.95 -14.97 13.71
N SER A 178 -7.08 -15.91 12.78
CA SER A 178 -7.84 -17.14 12.99
C SER A 178 -7.18 -18.06 14.03
N PRO A 179 -7.96 -18.75 14.87
CA PRO A 179 -7.44 -19.78 15.77
C PRO A 179 -7.14 -21.13 15.07
N ASN A 180 -7.39 -21.24 13.75
CA ASN A 180 -7.30 -22.51 13.01
C ASN A 180 -5.89 -22.91 12.59
N TRP A 181 -4.89 -22.08 12.86
CA TRP A 181 -3.49 -22.37 12.57
C TRP A 181 -2.65 -22.20 13.85
N SER A 182 -1.56 -22.96 13.94
CA SER A 182 -0.69 -22.99 15.12
C SER A 182 0.49 -22.02 14.94
N PRO A 183 0.58 -20.92 15.72
CA PRO A 183 1.69 -19.98 15.59
C PRO A 183 3.05 -20.67 15.77
N ARG A 184 3.13 -21.62 16.71
CA ARG A 184 4.34 -22.40 16.95
C ARG A 184 4.78 -23.19 15.72
N GLU A 185 3.86 -23.88 15.05
CA GLU A 185 4.18 -24.65 13.84
C GLU A 185 4.58 -23.73 12.68
N ILE A 186 3.94 -22.55 12.57
CA ILE A 186 4.29 -21.55 11.57
C ILE A 186 5.71 -21.02 11.81
N GLU A 187 6.06 -20.66 13.04
CA GLU A 187 7.41 -20.24 13.39
C GLU A 187 8.43 -21.37 13.16
N GLU A 188 8.12 -22.59 13.59
CA GLU A 188 8.99 -23.75 13.36
C GLU A 188 9.25 -23.94 11.87
N ARG A 189 8.23 -23.96 11.00
CA ARG A 189 8.40 -24.12 9.55
C ARG A 189 9.12 -22.96 8.89
N PHE A 190 8.84 -21.72 9.31
CA PHE A 190 9.46 -20.54 8.72
C PHE A 190 10.95 -20.44 9.05
N LEU A 191 11.35 -20.98 10.20
CA LEU A 191 12.73 -21.03 10.67
C LEU A 191 13.44 -22.35 10.30
N ASP A 192 12.69 -23.43 10.04
CA ASP A 192 13.24 -24.74 9.68
C ASP A 192 13.83 -24.71 8.27
N ARG A 193 15.05 -25.25 8.13
CA ARG A 193 15.80 -25.42 6.87
C ARG A 193 16.09 -24.16 6.05
N GLY A 194 15.69 -22.98 6.52
CA GLY A 194 16.05 -21.70 5.93
C GLY A 194 15.29 -21.32 4.66
N GLU A 195 14.29 -22.09 4.21
CA GLU A 195 13.49 -21.74 3.01
C GLU A 195 12.69 -20.45 3.22
N GLY A 196 12.34 -20.15 4.47
CA GLY A 196 11.64 -18.93 4.82
C GLY A 196 10.35 -18.76 4.02
N LEU A 197 9.58 -19.81 3.80
CA LEU A 197 8.31 -19.76 3.08
C LEU A 197 7.28 -20.63 3.80
N VAL A 198 6.16 -20.02 4.19
CA VAL A 198 5.03 -20.73 4.80
C VAL A 198 3.72 -20.23 4.23
N VAL A 199 2.79 -21.18 4.01
CA VAL A 199 1.43 -20.91 3.56
C VAL A 199 0.47 -21.18 4.71
N ILE A 200 -0.41 -20.22 4.98
CA ILE A 200 -1.37 -20.27 6.08
C ILE A 200 -2.77 -20.11 5.47
N ASP A 201 -3.54 -21.19 5.47
CA ASP A 201 -4.96 -21.16 5.11
C ASP A 201 -5.82 -20.71 6.29
N ASP A 202 -6.99 -20.17 5.97
CA ASP A 202 -7.91 -19.57 6.94
C ASP A 202 -7.20 -18.58 7.86
N PHE A 203 -6.39 -17.68 7.28
CA PHE A 203 -5.48 -16.78 7.99
C PHE A 203 -6.19 -15.85 8.98
N LEU A 204 -7.25 -15.18 8.52
CA LEU A 204 -8.07 -14.26 9.31
C LEU A 204 -9.35 -14.94 9.82
N THR A 205 -9.89 -14.41 10.91
CA THR A 205 -11.27 -14.75 11.32
C THR A 205 -12.27 -14.32 10.25
N PRO A 206 -13.45 -14.96 10.13
CA PRO A 206 -14.47 -14.56 9.16
C PRO A 206 -14.88 -13.08 9.28
N GLN A 207 -14.94 -12.56 10.50
CA GLN A 207 -15.28 -11.16 10.77
C GLN A 207 -14.19 -10.22 10.24
N ALA A 208 -12.91 -10.55 10.45
CA ALA A 208 -11.80 -9.74 9.97
C ALA A 208 -11.67 -9.79 8.44
N LEU A 209 -11.82 -10.97 7.83
CA LEU A 209 -11.86 -11.11 6.38
C LEU A 209 -12.96 -10.24 5.76
N ALA A 210 -14.19 -10.33 6.29
CA ALA A 210 -15.31 -9.53 5.80
C ALA A 210 -15.07 -8.02 5.98
N GLY A 211 -14.50 -7.60 7.12
CA GLY A 211 -14.14 -6.21 7.38
C GLY A 211 -13.10 -5.66 6.42
N LEU A 212 -12.00 -6.39 6.19
CA LEU A 212 -10.93 -5.97 5.28
C LEU A 212 -11.36 -6.04 3.81
N HIS A 213 -12.14 -7.05 3.42
CA HIS A 213 -12.72 -7.10 2.08
C HIS A 213 -13.65 -5.90 1.83
N ARG A 214 -14.53 -5.57 2.79
CA ARG A 214 -15.37 -4.37 2.73
C ARG A 214 -14.53 -3.09 2.59
N PHE A 215 -13.47 -2.96 3.40
CA PHE A 215 -12.55 -1.83 3.31
C PHE A 215 -11.95 -1.70 1.91
N ALA A 216 -11.36 -2.77 1.38
CA ALA A 216 -10.68 -2.77 0.08
C ALA A 216 -11.63 -2.49 -1.11
N MET A 217 -12.89 -2.89 -0.98
CA MET A 217 -13.95 -2.65 -1.95
C MET A 217 -14.47 -1.21 -1.92
N GLN A 218 -14.70 -0.66 -0.72
CA GLN A 218 -15.34 0.64 -0.58
C GLN A 218 -14.35 1.81 -0.56
N ALA A 219 -13.12 1.62 -0.07
CA ALA A 219 -12.12 2.68 0.02
C ALA A 219 -11.65 3.14 -1.37
N THR A 220 -11.81 4.42 -1.67
CA THR A 220 -11.35 5.05 -2.93
C THR A 220 -9.89 5.50 -2.80
N VAL A 221 -9.01 4.55 -2.47
CA VAL A 221 -7.60 4.81 -2.10
C VAL A 221 -6.60 4.18 -3.09
N TRP A 222 -7.11 3.64 -4.20
CA TRP A 222 -6.36 2.96 -5.25
C TRP A 222 -5.63 3.95 -6.18
N THR A 223 -4.80 4.81 -5.61
CA THR A 223 -4.16 5.94 -6.32
C THR A 223 -2.86 5.57 -7.06
N GLY A 224 -2.39 4.34 -6.84
CA GLY A 224 -1.21 3.74 -7.44
C GLY A 224 -1.40 3.35 -8.91
N ILE A 225 -1.59 4.31 -9.82
CA ILE A 225 -1.92 4.05 -11.25
C ILE A 225 -0.71 3.87 -12.20
N ARG A 226 0.50 3.60 -11.68
CA ARG A 226 1.72 3.57 -12.50
C ARG A 226 2.02 2.20 -13.13
N TYR A 227 1.25 1.18 -12.78
CA TYR A 227 1.52 -0.20 -13.16
C TYR A 227 0.79 -0.53 -14.46
N ALA A 228 1.38 -1.44 -15.24
CA ALA A 228 0.76 -1.95 -16.45
C ALA A 228 -0.46 -2.84 -16.14
N PHE A 229 -1.23 -3.17 -17.18
CA PHE A 229 -2.31 -4.17 -17.14
C PHE A 229 -3.41 -3.89 -16.10
N GLY A 230 -3.75 -2.61 -15.88
CA GLY A 230 -4.84 -2.25 -14.96
C GLY A 230 -4.60 -2.68 -13.50
N ARG A 231 -3.33 -2.78 -13.09
CA ARG A 231 -2.94 -3.00 -11.69
C ARG A 231 -2.89 -1.68 -10.94
N PHE A 232 -3.49 -1.66 -9.76
CA PHE A 232 -3.52 -0.50 -8.86
C PHE A 232 -2.83 -0.82 -7.54
N GLY A 233 -2.06 0.14 -7.03
CA GLY A 233 -1.53 0.12 -5.67
C GLY A 233 -2.31 1.04 -4.75
N ALA A 234 -2.41 0.68 -3.47
CA ALA A 234 -2.89 1.53 -2.39
C ALA A 234 -1.89 1.42 -1.23
N PHE A 235 -1.43 2.55 -0.69
CA PHE A 235 -0.39 2.59 0.33
C PHE A 235 -0.96 3.11 1.66
N PHE A 236 -0.37 2.69 2.77
CA PHE A 236 -0.82 3.06 4.11
C PHE A 236 -0.98 4.58 4.28
N GLN A 237 0.06 5.35 3.92
CA GLN A 237 0.08 6.81 3.96
C GLN A 237 -0.85 7.48 2.93
N ASP A 238 -1.37 6.72 1.97
CA ASP A 238 -2.30 7.20 0.92
C ASP A 238 -3.75 6.87 1.24
N GLY A 239 -4.03 6.39 2.46
CA GLY A 239 -5.37 6.09 2.94
C GLY A 239 -5.70 4.60 2.98
N PHE A 240 -4.80 3.69 2.57
CA PHE A 240 -4.98 2.24 2.78
C PHE A 240 -4.69 1.87 4.24
N ASN A 241 -5.42 2.49 5.15
CA ASN A 241 -5.24 2.46 6.59
C ASN A 241 -6.62 2.38 7.27
N CYS A 242 -6.81 1.34 8.07
CA CYS A 242 -7.94 1.20 8.99
C CYS A 242 -7.48 0.47 10.26
N ALA A 243 -8.24 0.61 11.34
CA ALA A 243 -7.88 0.03 12.64
C ALA A 243 -7.73 -1.50 12.56
N LEU A 244 -8.51 -2.17 11.72
CA LEU A 244 -8.42 -3.62 11.51
C LEU A 244 -7.12 -4.05 10.80
N LEU A 245 -6.60 -3.28 9.84
CA LEU A 245 -5.29 -3.57 9.23
C LEU A 245 -4.17 -3.51 10.26
N LEU A 246 -4.21 -2.50 11.14
CA LEU A 246 -3.22 -2.35 12.21
C LEU A 246 -3.38 -3.44 13.28
N GLN A 247 -4.61 -3.86 13.58
CA GLN A 247 -4.86 -5.00 14.47
C GLN A 247 -4.23 -6.30 13.92
N VAL A 248 -4.37 -6.60 12.62
CA VAL A 248 -3.71 -7.76 12.01
C VAL A 248 -2.20 -7.66 12.18
N ALA A 249 -1.61 -6.49 11.92
CA ALA A 249 -0.18 -6.30 12.04
C ALA A 249 0.33 -6.45 13.48
N GLU A 250 -0.44 -5.98 14.46
CA GLU A 250 -0.17 -6.09 15.90
C GLU A 250 -0.31 -7.53 16.40
N GLU A 251 -1.40 -8.20 16.04
CA GLU A 251 -1.65 -9.60 16.41
C GLU A 251 -0.62 -10.54 15.79
N LEU A 252 -0.14 -10.29 14.56
CA LEU A 252 0.93 -11.06 13.93
C LEU A 252 2.23 -10.96 14.74
N LYS A 253 2.61 -9.75 15.15
CA LYS A 253 3.79 -9.52 15.99
C LYS A 253 3.67 -10.27 17.33
N ALA A 254 2.48 -10.31 17.92
CA ALA A 254 2.24 -11.03 19.16
C ALA A 254 2.22 -12.56 18.98
N ALA A 255 1.68 -13.05 17.85
CA ALA A 255 1.54 -14.48 17.57
C ALA A 255 2.85 -15.14 17.12
N LEU A 256 3.71 -14.41 16.42
CA LEU A 256 4.94 -14.93 15.81
C LEU A 256 6.22 -14.22 16.34
N PRO A 257 6.45 -14.14 17.66
CA PRO A 257 7.53 -13.34 18.25
C PRO A 257 8.95 -13.80 17.86
N ARG A 258 9.14 -15.05 17.42
CA ARG A 258 10.43 -15.56 16.93
C ARG A 258 10.71 -15.15 15.49
N VAL A 259 9.67 -14.82 14.72
CA VAL A 259 9.77 -14.38 13.33
C VAL A 259 9.70 -12.86 13.23
N ILE A 260 8.67 -12.24 13.80
CA ILE A 260 8.46 -10.79 13.83
C ILE A 260 9.02 -10.25 15.15
N THR A 261 10.35 -10.24 15.23
CA THR A 261 11.07 -9.80 16.43
C THR A 261 10.98 -8.29 16.63
N PRO A 262 11.37 -7.74 17.79
CA PRO A 262 11.51 -6.29 17.97
C PRO A 262 12.48 -5.62 16.97
N ARG A 263 13.39 -6.36 16.34
CA ARG A 263 14.28 -5.86 15.28
C ARG A 263 13.56 -5.70 13.94
N TYR A 264 12.41 -6.36 13.77
CA TYR A 264 11.62 -6.34 12.55
C TYR A 264 10.31 -5.57 12.77
N PRO A 265 10.37 -4.25 12.99
CA PRO A 265 9.17 -3.44 13.09
C PRO A 265 8.41 -3.50 11.76
N LEU A 266 7.10 -3.25 11.82
CA LEU A 266 6.32 -3.05 10.61
C LEU A 266 6.88 -1.84 9.85
N ARG A 267 7.18 -2.00 8.57
CA ARG A 267 7.75 -0.96 7.70
C ARG A 267 6.77 -0.46 6.65
N GLN A 268 5.84 -1.31 6.24
CA GLN A 268 4.92 -1.00 5.16
C GLN A 268 3.65 -1.84 5.24
N ILE A 269 2.53 -1.23 4.87
CA ILE A 269 1.30 -1.91 4.51
C ILE A 269 0.86 -1.37 3.16
N TRP A 270 0.60 -2.26 2.20
CA TRP A 270 -0.02 -1.86 0.94
C TRP A 270 -1.08 -2.88 0.50
N GLY A 271 -1.97 -2.41 -0.36
CA GLY A 271 -2.89 -3.23 -1.11
C GLY A 271 -2.56 -3.19 -2.59
N PHE A 272 -2.73 -4.32 -3.27
CA PHE A 272 -2.74 -4.36 -4.72
C PHE A 272 -4.08 -4.90 -5.22
N LYS A 273 -4.57 -4.29 -6.30
CA LYS A 273 -5.80 -4.67 -6.98
C LYS A 273 -5.52 -4.86 -8.46
N ASN A 274 -5.86 -6.02 -9.01
CA ASN A 274 -5.82 -6.31 -10.44
C ASN A 274 -7.24 -6.26 -10.98
N ALA A 275 -7.51 -5.28 -11.85
CA ALA A 275 -8.84 -5.06 -12.44
C ALA A 275 -9.06 -5.72 -13.81
N GLY A 276 -8.02 -6.36 -14.35
CA GLY A 276 -8.07 -7.11 -15.60
C GLY A 276 -7.04 -8.22 -15.58
N ASP A 277 -6.89 -8.87 -16.73
CA ASP A 277 -5.92 -9.93 -16.89
C ASP A 277 -4.49 -9.41 -16.69
N LEU A 278 -3.70 -10.18 -15.96
CA LEU A 278 -2.28 -9.91 -15.74
C LEU A 278 -1.49 -11.08 -16.33
N PRO A 279 -0.56 -10.87 -17.27
CA PRO A 279 0.32 -11.94 -17.72
C PRO A 279 1.29 -12.40 -16.63
N ALA A 280 1.82 -13.62 -16.76
CA ALA A 280 2.82 -14.15 -15.82
C ALA A 280 4.09 -13.28 -15.78
N ASP A 281 4.75 -13.23 -14.63
CA ASP A 281 6.09 -12.68 -14.45
C ASP A 281 6.28 -11.20 -14.87
N VAL A 282 5.20 -10.42 -14.99
CA VAL A 282 5.25 -8.98 -15.32
C VAL A 282 5.64 -8.12 -14.13
N ASN A 283 5.58 -8.66 -12.92
CA ASN A 283 5.92 -7.99 -11.67
C ASN A 283 6.89 -8.83 -10.85
N LEU A 284 7.85 -9.48 -11.49
CA LEU A 284 8.90 -10.21 -10.77
C LEU A 284 9.82 -9.22 -10.04
N HIS A 285 9.94 -9.35 -8.72
CA HIS A 285 10.68 -8.44 -7.83
C HIS A 285 11.05 -9.12 -6.51
N ALA A 286 11.94 -8.50 -5.75
CA ALA A 286 12.09 -8.69 -4.30
C ALA A 286 11.69 -7.40 -3.57
N ASP A 287 11.49 -7.50 -2.26
CA ASP A 287 11.06 -6.39 -1.40
C ASP A 287 12.11 -6.03 -0.35
N PHE A 288 12.07 -4.81 0.17
CA PHE A 288 13.11 -4.21 1.02
C PHE A 288 13.07 -4.65 2.50
N ALA A 289 12.39 -5.75 2.82
CA ALA A 289 12.10 -6.18 4.18
C ALA A 289 12.81 -7.48 4.55
N ALA A 290 12.70 -7.92 5.80
CA ALA A 290 13.15 -9.26 6.22
C ALA A 290 12.01 -10.28 6.03
N VAL A 291 10.81 -9.92 6.48
CA VAL A 291 9.62 -10.78 6.39
C VAL A 291 8.52 -10.11 5.59
N ASN A 292 8.01 -10.82 4.59
CA ASN A 292 6.86 -10.43 3.79
C ASN A 292 5.65 -11.27 4.20
N VAL A 293 4.51 -10.63 4.46
CA VAL A 293 3.24 -11.29 4.77
C VAL A 293 2.21 -10.83 3.74
N ASN A 294 1.84 -11.69 2.80
CA ASN A 294 0.90 -11.37 1.74
C ASN A 294 -0.36 -12.26 1.80
N PHE A 295 -1.56 -11.68 1.85
CA PHE A 295 -2.81 -12.45 1.88
C PHE A 295 -3.89 -11.91 0.93
N TRP A 296 -4.77 -12.80 0.49
CA TRP A 296 -5.82 -12.51 -0.50
C TRP A 296 -7.20 -12.30 0.11
N LEU A 297 -7.93 -11.31 -0.41
CA LEU A 297 -9.24 -10.90 0.11
C LEU A 297 -10.42 -11.30 -0.79
N THR A 298 -10.21 -11.40 -2.11
CA THR A 298 -11.31 -11.61 -3.07
C THR A 298 -11.85 -13.04 -2.97
N PRO A 299 -13.16 -13.29 -3.07
CA PRO A 299 -13.72 -14.64 -3.05
C PRO A 299 -13.15 -15.56 -4.13
N ASP A 300 -13.01 -16.85 -3.82
CA ASP A 300 -12.54 -17.88 -4.77
C ASP A 300 -13.42 -17.94 -6.02
N ALA A 301 -14.73 -17.73 -5.86
CA ALA A 301 -15.69 -17.72 -6.95
C ALA A 301 -15.44 -16.61 -7.99
N CYS A 302 -14.59 -15.63 -7.71
CA CYS A 302 -14.21 -14.60 -8.66
C CYS A 302 -13.07 -15.05 -9.59
N ASN A 303 -12.26 -16.03 -9.17
CA ASN A 303 -11.20 -16.61 -10.00
C ASN A 303 -11.81 -17.55 -11.04
N LEU A 304 -11.55 -17.30 -12.32
CA LEU A 304 -12.06 -18.12 -13.43
C LEU A 304 -11.18 -19.34 -13.70
N ASP A 305 -9.94 -19.32 -13.23
CA ASP A 305 -9.01 -20.44 -13.33
C ASP A 305 -8.31 -20.68 -11.98
N PRO A 306 -8.73 -21.71 -11.22
CA PRO A 306 -8.11 -22.09 -9.95
C PRO A 306 -6.60 -22.41 -10.03
N ALA A 307 -6.07 -22.71 -11.22
CA ALA A 307 -4.64 -22.91 -11.43
C ALA A 307 -3.85 -21.59 -11.47
N THR A 308 -4.53 -20.44 -11.53
CA THR A 308 -3.91 -19.11 -11.65
C THR A 308 -4.29 -18.19 -10.47
N GLY A 309 -3.88 -16.92 -10.53
CA GLY A 309 -4.16 -15.87 -9.54
C GLY A 309 -3.26 -15.91 -8.31
N GLY A 310 -2.47 -16.97 -8.15
CA GLY A 310 -1.57 -17.14 -7.02
C GLY A 310 -0.32 -16.25 -7.09
N MET A 311 0.77 -16.75 -6.54
CA MET A 311 2.09 -16.14 -6.69
C MET A 311 3.18 -17.18 -6.85
N LYS A 312 4.24 -16.82 -7.56
CA LYS A 312 5.47 -17.60 -7.67
C LYS A 312 6.52 -17.02 -6.75
N ILE A 313 7.25 -17.88 -6.04
CA ILE A 313 8.41 -17.53 -5.21
C ILE A 313 9.59 -18.35 -5.71
N TYR A 314 10.73 -17.71 -5.92
CA TYR A 314 11.96 -18.34 -6.39
C TYR A 314 12.90 -18.51 -5.21
N ASP A 315 13.57 -19.66 -5.13
CA ASP A 315 14.50 -20.05 -4.05
C ASP A 315 15.87 -19.35 -4.10
N VAL A 316 15.90 -18.11 -4.59
CA VAL A 316 17.11 -17.30 -4.72
C VAL A 316 16.86 -15.90 -4.19
N ASP A 317 17.70 -15.49 -3.25
CA ASP A 317 17.71 -14.13 -2.69
C ASP A 317 18.16 -13.10 -3.73
N ALA A 318 17.60 -11.90 -3.65
CA ALA A 318 18.17 -10.76 -4.35
C ALA A 318 19.59 -10.48 -3.82
N PRO A 319 20.58 -10.21 -4.69
CA PRO A 319 21.91 -9.85 -4.22
C PRO A 319 21.90 -8.62 -3.30
N GLN A 320 22.64 -8.67 -2.20
CA GLN A 320 22.75 -7.54 -1.25
C GLN A 320 23.43 -6.30 -1.88
N THR A 321 24.18 -6.51 -2.96
CA THR A 321 24.80 -5.43 -3.75
C THR A 321 23.82 -4.72 -4.70
N TRP A 322 22.63 -5.30 -4.95
CA TRP A 322 21.63 -4.68 -5.82
C TRP A 322 20.90 -3.56 -5.09
N ASP A 323 20.74 -2.43 -5.79
CA ASP A 323 19.91 -1.35 -5.31
C ASP A 323 18.41 -1.66 -5.45
N PHE A 324 17.58 -0.87 -4.78
CA PHE A 324 16.12 -1.04 -4.81
C PHE A 324 15.55 -1.02 -6.23
N HIS A 325 16.09 -0.18 -7.12
CA HIS A 325 15.60 -0.13 -8.49
C HIS A 325 15.82 -1.45 -9.24
N THR A 326 16.98 -2.07 -9.03
CA THR A 326 17.37 -3.31 -9.67
C THR A 326 16.52 -4.48 -9.18
N TYR A 327 16.47 -4.74 -7.86
CA TYR A 327 15.73 -5.89 -7.35
C TYR A 327 14.20 -5.69 -7.34
N ASN A 328 13.70 -4.45 -7.37
CA ASN A 328 12.25 -4.18 -7.33
C ASN A 328 11.61 -3.87 -8.70
N GLY A 329 12.42 -3.54 -9.72
CA GLY A 329 11.90 -2.97 -10.97
C GLY A 329 12.55 -3.44 -12.26
N ARG A 330 13.69 -4.14 -12.22
CA ARG A 330 14.42 -4.60 -13.42
C ARG A 330 14.17 -6.07 -13.70
N THR A 331 12.94 -6.40 -14.07
CA THR A 331 12.52 -7.77 -14.41
C THR A 331 13.39 -8.41 -15.50
N ASP A 332 13.95 -7.62 -16.42
CA ASP A 332 14.91 -8.07 -17.42
C ASP A 332 16.21 -8.63 -16.80
N ILE A 333 16.76 -7.94 -15.81
CA ILE A 333 17.95 -8.37 -15.06
C ILE A 333 17.61 -9.56 -14.16
N ILE A 334 16.48 -9.48 -13.43
CA ILE A 334 16.06 -10.52 -12.48
C ILE A 334 15.85 -11.85 -13.22
N LYS A 335 15.14 -11.86 -14.36
CA LYS A 335 14.92 -13.08 -15.15
C LYS A 335 16.23 -13.71 -15.64
N ALA A 336 17.22 -12.90 -16.02
CA ALA A 336 18.54 -13.42 -16.40
C ALA A 336 19.23 -14.07 -15.19
N PHE A 337 19.24 -13.39 -14.05
CA PHE A 337 19.84 -13.87 -12.82
C PHE A 337 19.20 -15.19 -12.33
N LEU A 338 17.88 -15.30 -12.32
CA LEU A 338 17.20 -16.54 -11.92
C LEU A 338 17.57 -17.73 -12.83
N ARG A 339 17.66 -17.52 -14.14
CA ARG A 339 18.09 -18.57 -15.09
C ARG A 339 19.54 -19.00 -14.85
N GLU A 340 20.44 -18.04 -14.65
CA GLU A 340 21.86 -18.31 -14.38
C GLU A 340 22.08 -19.07 -13.08
N ASN A 341 21.21 -18.85 -12.07
CA ASN A 341 21.27 -19.51 -10.78
C ASN A 341 20.49 -20.83 -10.72
N HIS A 342 19.86 -21.24 -11.84
CA HIS A 342 18.97 -22.41 -11.88
C HIS A 342 17.89 -22.37 -10.78
N ALA A 343 17.34 -21.17 -10.54
CA ALA A 343 16.33 -20.94 -9.51
C ALA A 343 15.13 -21.87 -9.71
N GLN A 344 14.70 -22.52 -8.62
CA GLN A 344 13.47 -23.30 -8.58
C GLN A 344 12.30 -22.40 -8.20
N GLU A 345 11.18 -22.56 -8.91
CA GLU A 345 9.95 -21.86 -8.59
C GLU A 345 9.04 -22.71 -7.69
N THR A 346 8.50 -22.08 -6.66
CA THR A 346 7.38 -22.60 -5.88
C THR A 346 6.15 -21.78 -6.23
N TYR A 347 5.14 -22.44 -6.80
CA TYR A 347 3.86 -21.82 -7.06
C TYR A 347 2.90 -22.01 -5.88
N VAL A 348 2.37 -20.91 -5.33
CA VAL A 348 1.31 -20.93 -4.32
C VAL A 348 0.00 -20.53 -4.99
N PRO A 349 -0.98 -21.45 -5.13
CA PRO A 349 -2.27 -21.15 -5.75
C PRO A 349 -3.06 -20.11 -4.96
N TYR A 350 -3.85 -19.34 -5.69
CA TYR A 350 -4.80 -18.41 -5.12
C TYR A 350 -5.83 -19.13 -4.24
N ARG A 351 -6.12 -18.54 -3.08
CA ARG A 351 -7.30 -18.85 -2.27
C ARG A 351 -7.64 -17.65 -1.40
N GLN A 352 -8.92 -17.31 -1.29
CA GLN A 352 -9.39 -16.30 -0.36
C GLN A 352 -8.93 -16.67 1.05
N ASN A 353 -8.48 -15.67 1.82
CA ASN A 353 -8.02 -15.86 3.19
C ASN A 353 -6.80 -16.78 3.35
N ARG A 354 -6.06 -17.06 2.27
CA ARG A 354 -4.73 -17.64 2.33
C ARG A 354 -3.69 -16.54 2.46
N CYS A 355 -2.77 -16.74 3.40
CA CYS A 355 -1.58 -15.95 3.59
C CYS A 355 -0.35 -16.72 3.12
N VAL A 356 0.56 -16.01 2.45
CA VAL A 356 1.90 -16.45 2.10
C VAL A 356 2.86 -15.57 2.87
N MET A 357 3.54 -16.15 3.86
CA MET A 357 4.58 -15.47 4.62
C MET A 357 5.94 -15.99 4.16
N PHE A 358 6.84 -15.10 3.76
CA PHE A 358 8.11 -15.51 3.20
C PHE A 358 9.28 -14.54 3.51
N ASN A 359 10.52 -15.02 3.34
CA ASN A 359 11.74 -14.21 3.31
C ASN A 359 11.59 -13.20 2.17
N SER A 360 11.50 -11.93 2.54
CA SER A 360 11.20 -10.86 1.59
C SER A 360 12.30 -10.62 0.55
N ASP A 361 13.49 -11.20 0.75
CA ASP A 361 14.60 -11.13 -0.20
C ASP A 361 14.45 -12.11 -1.37
N LEU A 362 13.59 -13.12 -1.25
CA LEU A 362 13.28 -14.05 -2.33
C LEU A 362 12.58 -13.32 -3.48
N PHE A 363 13.02 -13.58 -4.71
CA PHE A 363 12.31 -13.09 -5.88
C PHE A 363 10.92 -13.71 -5.96
N HIS A 364 9.92 -12.89 -6.24
CA HIS A 364 8.54 -13.33 -6.31
C HIS A 364 7.72 -12.45 -7.27
N GLY A 365 6.59 -12.99 -7.70
CA GLY A 365 5.70 -12.31 -8.64
C GLY A 365 4.28 -12.87 -8.57
N THR A 366 3.32 -12.05 -8.99
CA THR A 366 1.95 -12.54 -9.18
C THR A 366 1.94 -13.46 -10.39
N HIS A 367 1.32 -14.64 -10.25
CA HIS A 367 1.06 -15.49 -11.41
C HIS A 367 0.07 -14.79 -12.35
N GLU A 368 -0.20 -15.38 -13.52
CA GLU A 368 -1.32 -14.97 -14.37
C GLU A 368 -2.58 -14.72 -13.54
N VAL A 369 -3.30 -13.64 -13.83
CA VAL A 369 -4.57 -13.32 -13.18
C VAL A 369 -5.66 -13.45 -14.21
N HIS A 370 -6.62 -14.34 -13.96
CA HIS A 370 -7.82 -14.48 -14.79
C HIS A 370 -9.08 -14.52 -13.90
N PHE A 371 -9.71 -13.37 -13.71
CA PHE A 371 -10.85 -13.20 -12.81
C PHE A 371 -12.08 -12.74 -13.60
N LYS A 372 -13.27 -12.96 -13.03
CA LYS A 372 -14.53 -12.50 -13.62
C LYS A 372 -14.47 -11.00 -13.92
N PRO A 373 -15.11 -10.53 -15.01
CA PRO A 373 -15.19 -9.10 -15.28
C PRO A 373 -16.03 -8.38 -14.21
N GLY A 374 -15.81 -7.08 -14.06
CA GLY A 374 -16.58 -6.21 -13.17
C GLY A 374 -15.89 -5.92 -11.84
N PHE A 375 -16.24 -4.78 -11.25
CA PHE A 375 -15.53 -4.18 -10.10
C PHE A 375 -15.41 -5.12 -8.89
N GLU A 376 -16.46 -5.88 -8.62
CA GLU A 376 -16.56 -6.78 -7.46
C GLU A 376 -15.66 -8.01 -7.55
N ASN A 377 -15.15 -8.31 -8.74
CA ASN A 377 -14.37 -9.51 -9.01
C ASN A 377 -12.87 -9.25 -9.09
N HIS A 378 -12.43 -8.01 -8.90
CA HIS A 378 -11.01 -7.67 -8.97
C HIS A 378 -10.22 -8.45 -7.91
N ARG A 379 -9.09 -9.04 -8.30
CA ARG A 379 -8.19 -9.74 -7.38
C ARG A 379 -7.51 -8.72 -6.47
N ILE A 380 -7.66 -8.90 -5.16
CA ILE A 380 -7.11 -8.00 -4.14
C ILE A 380 -6.21 -8.78 -3.20
N ASN A 381 -5.00 -8.28 -2.99
CA ASN A 381 -4.11 -8.72 -1.91
C ASN A 381 -3.71 -7.56 -1.01
N VAL A 382 -3.38 -7.89 0.23
CA VAL A 382 -2.72 -7.03 1.20
C VAL A 382 -1.34 -7.59 1.47
N THR A 383 -0.36 -6.73 1.61
CA THR A 383 1.00 -7.11 2.01
C THR A 383 1.43 -6.27 3.20
N MET A 384 2.08 -6.91 4.16
CA MET A 384 2.73 -6.29 5.30
C MET A 384 4.21 -6.66 5.29
N LEU A 385 5.08 -5.65 5.43
CA LEU A 385 6.52 -5.83 5.40
C LEU A 385 7.11 -5.54 6.77
N TYR A 386 7.94 -6.45 7.28
CA TYR A 386 8.58 -6.33 8.58
C TYR A 386 10.10 -6.36 8.47
N GLY A 387 10.74 -5.45 9.21
CA GLY A 387 12.20 -5.34 9.22
C GLY A 387 12.81 -4.85 7.92
N HIS A 388 14.12 -4.93 7.83
CA HIS A 388 14.93 -4.54 6.68
C HIS A 388 15.71 -5.76 6.20
N ARG A 389 15.78 -5.98 4.89
CA ARG A 389 16.54 -7.10 4.31
C ARG A 389 18.00 -7.10 4.76
N GLU A 390 18.60 -5.92 4.91
CA GLU A 390 19.99 -5.76 5.34
C GLU A 390 20.20 -6.21 6.79
N ASN A 391 19.12 -6.26 7.58
CA ASN A 391 19.12 -6.67 8.98
C ASN A 391 18.54 -8.08 9.17
N ASP A 392 18.27 -8.83 8.11
CA ASP A 392 17.69 -10.17 8.26
C ASP A 392 18.71 -11.13 8.87
N GLU A 393 18.47 -11.60 10.09
CA GLU A 393 19.25 -12.59 10.81
C GLU A 393 18.64 -14.01 10.70
N LEU A 394 17.45 -14.15 10.09
CA LEU A 394 16.74 -15.44 10.01
C LEU A 394 17.20 -16.27 8.82
N HIS A 395 17.40 -15.67 7.64
CA HIS A 395 17.63 -16.41 6.38
C HIS A 395 18.97 -16.12 5.72
N ARG A 396 19.84 -15.30 6.34
CA ARG A 396 21.22 -14.98 5.90
C ARG A 396 22.14 -16.18 5.58
N THR A 397 21.72 -17.41 5.84
CA THR A 397 22.48 -18.63 5.51
C THR A 397 22.16 -19.20 4.13
N LEU A 398 21.08 -18.77 3.45
CA LEU A 398 20.83 -19.11 2.04
C LEU A 398 21.92 -18.57 1.09
N THR A 399 22.63 -17.52 1.51
CA THR A 399 23.79 -16.93 0.81
C THR A 399 25.05 -17.80 0.86
N SER A 400 25.02 -18.99 1.46
CA SER A 400 26.17 -19.93 1.51
C SER A 400 26.36 -20.77 0.24
N ARG A 401 26.04 -20.20 -0.94
CA ARG A 401 26.56 -20.64 -2.25
C ARG A 401 27.76 -19.76 -2.62
N PRO A 402 29.00 -20.17 -2.29
CA PRO A 402 30.21 -19.33 -2.40
C PRO A 402 30.61 -18.93 -3.82
N ASP A 403 29.89 -19.38 -4.86
CA ASP A 403 30.13 -19.04 -6.26
C ASP A 403 29.56 -17.66 -6.68
N LEU A 404 28.61 -17.10 -5.93
CA LEU A 404 27.86 -15.89 -6.34
C LEU A 404 28.51 -14.56 -5.93
N GLU A 405 29.29 -14.52 -4.85
CA GLU A 405 30.00 -13.28 -4.44
C GLU A 405 31.10 -12.86 -5.45
N SER A 406 31.60 -13.81 -6.24
CA SER A 406 32.79 -13.60 -7.08
C SER A 406 32.53 -12.87 -8.41
N ARG A 407 31.29 -12.89 -8.92
CA ARG A 407 30.97 -12.34 -10.26
C ARG A 407 30.51 -10.89 -10.25
N TRP A 408 29.90 -10.41 -9.17
CA TRP A 408 29.28 -9.07 -9.14
C TRP A 408 29.95 -8.05 -8.23
N GLY A 409 31.07 -8.39 -7.61
CA GLY A 409 31.97 -7.45 -6.92
C GLY A 409 31.40 -6.86 -5.63
N ARG A 410 32.22 -6.84 -4.59
CA ARG A 410 31.95 -6.03 -3.39
C ARG A 410 32.09 -4.55 -3.75
N GLN A 411 31.00 -3.89 -4.06
CA GLN A 411 30.90 -2.45 -3.80
C GLN A 411 30.30 -2.26 -2.42
N THR A 412 31.12 -1.74 -1.52
CA THR A 412 30.72 -1.30 -0.17
C THR A 412 29.45 -0.46 -0.27
N SER A 413 28.43 -0.88 0.48
CA SER A 413 27.13 -0.24 0.60
C SER A 413 27.27 1.25 0.93
N ALA A 414 27.12 2.08 -0.09
CA ALA A 414 26.87 3.49 0.06
C ALA A 414 25.58 3.80 -0.69
N TRP A 415 24.54 4.12 0.09
CA TRP A 415 23.38 4.95 -0.26
C TRP A 415 21.97 4.33 -0.26
N ARG A 416 21.14 5.06 0.50
CA ARG A 416 19.68 5.03 0.64
C ARG A 416 19.02 5.40 -0.68
N SER A 417 17.99 4.64 -1.06
CA SER A 417 17.24 4.84 -2.30
C SER A 417 16.73 6.29 -2.48
N HIS A 418 16.95 6.83 -3.67
CA HIS A 418 16.51 8.17 -4.09
C HIS A 418 14.98 8.32 -4.24
N ALA A 419 14.21 7.25 -4.01
CA ALA A 419 12.75 7.30 -3.92
C ALA A 419 12.25 7.93 -2.59
N PHE A 420 13.12 8.06 -1.59
CA PHE A 420 12.79 8.63 -0.28
C PHE A 420 13.79 9.70 0.23
N SER A 421 14.75 10.14 -0.60
CA SER A 421 15.78 11.11 -0.20
C SER A 421 15.77 12.36 -1.09
N ARG A 422 14.95 13.32 -0.70
CA ARG A 422 15.29 14.75 -0.84
C ARG A 422 15.14 15.38 0.54
N HIS A 423 16.23 15.36 1.31
CA HIS A 423 16.96 16.55 1.76
C HIS A 423 17.93 16.22 2.91
N ARG A 424 19.22 16.45 2.66
CA ARG A 424 20.13 17.08 3.63
C ARG A 424 20.60 18.38 2.99
N ALA A 425 20.11 19.48 3.51
CA ALA A 425 20.79 20.76 3.69
C ALA A 425 19.96 21.50 4.74
#